data_AF-A0A1G3AQT9-F1
#
_entry.id   AF-A0A1G3AQT9-F1
#
_cell.length_a   1.000
_cell.length_b   1.000
_cell.length_c   1.000
_cell.angle_alpha   90.00
_cell.angle_beta   90.00
_cell.angle_gamma   90.00
#
_symmetry.space_group_name_H-M   'P 1'
#
loop_
_entity.id
_entity.type
_entity.pdbx_description
1 polymer ?
#
loop_
_entity_poly.entity_id
_entity_poly.type
_entity_poly.pdbx_seq_one_letter_code
_entity_poly.pdbx_strand_id
1 'polypeptide(L)'
;MHSFTSAHNRIQELLKGKDNFMNLSRNLAQKAQARERTTIQPKEQLDGTKATLTIKNYLGGYYYFTCDEAKLFKNSICLIEAKHSKESIIPSTEDIKDGLIKMILFSNLKEVKIGDKEYTPLPILRLTSNKLFSIDKLSSSRIALLKLLLKESIINKFEVLINGGKLHDCLPLKTV
;
A
#
# COMPACT_ATOMS: atom_id res chain seq x y z
N MET A 1 -3.94 20.01 16.39
CA MET A 1 -3.09 21.16 16.03
C MET A 1 -1.77 21.04 16.78
N HIS A 2 -0.64 21.12 16.09
CA HIS A 2 0.68 21.18 16.76
C HIS A 2 0.82 22.52 17.48
N SER A 3 1.41 22.54 18.68
CA SER A 3 1.64 23.79 19.42
C SER A 3 2.67 24.67 18.71
N PHE A 4 2.54 25.99 18.88
CA PHE A 4 3.52 26.95 18.35
C PHE A 4 4.95 26.61 18.80
N THR A 5 5.10 26.18 20.06
CA THR A 5 6.37 25.69 20.63
C THR A 5 6.92 24.50 19.85
N SER A 6 6.08 23.52 19.48
CA SER A 6 6.51 22.37 18.68
C SER A 6 6.96 22.78 17.29
N ALA A 7 6.28 23.74 16.65
CA ALA A 7 6.68 24.26 15.35
C ALA A 7 8.01 25.02 15.44
N HIS A 8 8.17 25.87 16.46
CA HIS A 8 9.41 26.61 16.70
C HIS A 8 10.61 25.67 16.91
N ASN A 9 10.45 24.64 17.76
CA ASN A 9 11.49 23.64 17.98
C ASN A 9 11.86 22.91 16.67
N ARG A 10 10.88 22.61 15.82
CA ARG A 10 11.13 21.99 14.51
C ARG A 10 11.95 22.92 13.60
N ILE A 11 11.66 24.22 13.60
CA ILE A 11 12.44 25.22 12.84
C ILE A 11 13.88 25.27 13.35
N GLN A 12 14.09 25.30 14.67
CA GLN A 12 15.45 25.32 15.23
C GLN A 12 16.26 24.07 14.85
N GLU A 13 15.64 22.89 14.86
CA GLU A 13 16.31 21.67 14.39
C GLU A 13 16.66 21.71 12.90
N LEU A 14 15.80 22.31 12.06
CA LEU A 14 16.07 22.48 10.62
C LEU A 14 17.26 23.42 10.37
N LEU A 15 17.39 24.48 11.18
CA LEU A 15 18.48 25.45 11.08
C LEU A 15 19.86 24.86 11.41
N LYS A 16 19.93 23.73 12.14
CA LYS A 16 21.19 23.03 12.43
C LYS A 16 21.83 22.36 11.21
N GLY A 17 21.18 22.41 10.06
CA GLY A 17 21.72 21.98 8.78
C GLY A 17 21.18 20.63 8.31
N LYS A 18 21.58 20.29 7.06
CA LYS A 18 21.09 19.14 6.31
C LYS A 18 21.23 17.83 7.07
N ASP A 19 22.40 17.55 7.66
CA ASP A 19 22.67 16.24 8.25
C ASP A 19 21.80 15.98 9.48
N ASN A 20 21.63 17.00 10.33
CA ASN A 20 20.74 16.92 11.49
C ASN A 20 19.28 16.73 11.06
N PHE A 21 18.82 17.49 10.06
CA PHE A 21 17.48 17.30 9.51
C PHE A 21 17.27 15.88 8.97
N MET A 22 18.22 15.37 8.19
CA MET A 22 18.12 14.04 7.58
C MET A 22 18.13 12.94 8.66
N ASN A 23 19.00 13.05 9.67
CA ASN A 23 19.08 12.09 10.77
C ASN A 23 17.79 12.09 11.59
N LEU A 24 17.28 13.27 11.95
CA LEU A 24 16.04 13.42 12.69
C LEU A 24 14.85 12.86 11.90
N SER A 25 14.69 13.23 10.63
CA SER A 25 13.59 12.75 9.79
C SER A 25 13.65 11.23 9.56
N ARG A 26 14.84 10.65 9.34
CA ARG A 26 15.00 9.19 9.19
C ARG A 26 14.71 8.44 10.49
N ASN A 27 15.14 8.96 11.63
CA ASN A 27 14.86 8.36 12.94
C ASN A 27 13.35 8.35 13.23
N LEU A 28 12.65 9.46 12.93
CA LEU A 28 11.21 9.54 13.07
C LEU A 28 10.48 8.56 12.15
N ALA A 29 10.94 8.41 10.91
CA ALA A 29 10.37 7.46 9.95
C ALA A 29 10.56 6.00 10.40
N GLN A 30 11.75 5.63 10.87
CA GLN A 30 12.02 4.30 11.43
C GLN A 30 11.14 4.00 12.64
N LYS A 31 10.99 4.98 13.57
CA LYS A 31 10.09 4.85 14.72
C LYS A 31 8.63 4.69 14.30
N ALA A 32 8.18 5.41 13.28
CA ALA A 32 6.84 5.25 12.73
C ALA A 32 6.63 3.84 12.14
N GLN A 33 7.57 3.36 11.33
CA GLN A 33 7.54 2.01 10.77
C GLN A 33 7.52 0.93 11.86
N ALA A 34 8.33 1.08 12.92
CA ALA A 34 8.37 0.13 14.05
C ALA A 34 7.04 0.07 14.82
N ARG A 35 6.41 1.24 15.05
CA ARG A 35 5.07 1.29 15.65
C ARG A 35 4.05 0.59 14.76
N GLU A 36 4.04 0.90 13.47
CA GLU A 36 3.08 0.35 12.52
C GLU A 36 3.18 -1.17 12.37
N ARG A 37 4.42 -1.72 12.37
CA ARG A 37 4.65 -3.17 12.37
C ARG A 37 4.02 -3.86 13.59
N THR A 38 4.02 -3.19 14.75
CA THR A 38 3.56 -3.76 16.03
C THR A 38 2.04 -3.59 16.20
N THR A 39 1.45 -2.59 15.53
CA THR A 39 0.01 -2.33 15.59
C THR A 39 -0.77 -3.42 14.85
N ILE A 40 -1.55 -4.19 15.60
CA ILE A 40 -2.58 -5.08 15.06
C ILE A 40 -3.81 -4.22 14.77
N GLN A 41 -4.17 -4.07 13.49
CA GLN A 41 -5.41 -3.41 13.10
C GLN A 41 -6.51 -4.49 12.97
N PRO A 42 -7.48 -4.56 13.90
CA PRO A 42 -8.48 -5.64 13.93
C PRO A 42 -9.45 -5.61 12.74
N LYS A 43 -9.39 -4.58 11.89
CA LYS A 43 -10.19 -4.45 10.66
C LYS A 43 -9.49 -5.04 9.43
N GLU A 44 -8.21 -5.34 9.54
CA GLU A 44 -7.45 -5.98 8.48
C GLU A 44 -7.60 -7.51 8.63
N GLN A 45 -8.28 -8.17 7.69
CA GLN A 45 -8.26 -9.63 7.61
C GLN A 45 -6.92 -10.04 6.98
N LEU A 46 -5.93 -10.27 7.84
CA LEU A 46 -4.57 -10.58 7.41
C LEU A 46 -4.30 -12.08 7.36
N ASP A 47 -3.86 -12.60 6.21
CA ASP A 47 -3.41 -14.00 6.06
C ASP A 47 -1.87 -14.13 6.06
N GLY A 48 -1.15 -13.03 5.81
CA GLY A 48 0.31 -12.95 5.74
C GLY A 48 0.97 -12.17 6.87
N THR A 49 2.28 -11.91 6.73
CA THR A 49 3.09 -11.20 7.74
C THR A 49 3.18 -9.71 7.41
N LYS A 50 2.92 -8.82 8.38
CA LYS A 50 3.21 -7.39 8.25
C LYS A 50 4.68 -7.17 7.91
N ALA A 51 4.93 -6.47 6.81
CA ALA A 51 6.26 -6.29 6.28
C ALA A 51 6.74 -4.85 6.39
N THR A 52 8.01 -4.68 6.73
CA THR A 52 8.71 -3.41 6.70
C THR A 52 9.51 -3.30 5.41
N LEU A 53 9.35 -2.20 4.69
CA LEU A 53 10.10 -1.91 3.47
C LEU A 53 11.05 -0.75 3.71
N THR A 54 12.31 -0.96 3.37
CA THR A 54 13.30 0.10 3.31
C THR A 54 13.64 0.32 1.85
N ILE A 55 13.24 1.47 1.31
CA ILE A 55 13.43 1.82 -0.09
C ILE A 55 14.57 2.81 -0.17
N LYS A 56 15.59 2.47 -0.96
CA LYS A 56 16.68 3.38 -1.31
C LYS A 56 16.42 3.92 -2.71
N ASN A 57 16.34 5.24 -2.86
CA ASN A 57 16.23 5.85 -4.19
C ASN A 57 17.63 5.97 -4.85
N TYR A 58 17.64 6.36 -6.12
CA TYR A 58 18.87 6.52 -6.91
C TYR A 58 19.81 7.62 -6.39
N LEU A 59 19.30 8.57 -5.59
CA LEU A 59 20.09 9.61 -4.93
C LEU A 59 20.66 9.16 -3.57
N GLY A 60 20.44 7.91 -3.17
CA GLY A 60 20.90 7.36 -1.89
C GLY A 60 20.01 7.72 -0.68
N GLY A 61 18.83 8.30 -0.91
CA GLY A 61 17.83 8.57 0.12
C GLY A 61 17.11 7.30 0.56
N TYR A 62 16.92 7.13 1.87
CA TYR A 62 16.20 5.99 2.46
C TYR A 62 14.80 6.40 2.92
N TYR A 63 13.81 5.59 2.57
CA TYR A 63 12.42 5.74 2.97
C TYR A 63 11.94 4.47 3.67
N TYR A 64 11.23 4.64 4.78
CA TYR A 64 10.79 3.55 5.64
C TYR A 64 9.27 3.44 5.54
N PHE A 65 8.80 2.37 4.93
CA PHE A 65 7.38 2.09 4.68
C PHE A 65 6.95 0.78 5.32
N THR A 66 5.66 0.60 5.48
CA THR A 66 5.05 -0.69 5.79
C THR A 66 4.19 -1.17 4.63
N CYS A 67 3.99 -2.47 4.59
CA CYS A 67 3.02 -3.16 3.77
C CYS A 67 2.22 -4.06 4.69
N ASP A 68 0.89 -4.06 4.53
CA ASP A 68 -0.02 -4.78 5.42
C ASP A 68 0.30 -6.28 5.44
N GLU A 69 0.62 -6.86 4.28
CA GLU A 69 1.17 -8.21 4.20
C GLU A 69 2.24 -8.35 3.14
N ALA A 70 3.25 -9.16 3.44
CA ALA A 70 4.09 -9.75 2.42
C ALA A 70 4.01 -11.28 2.45
N LYS A 71 4.01 -11.88 1.26
CA LYS A 71 4.04 -13.33 1.10
C LYS A 71 5.04 -13.73 0.02
N LEU A 72 5.86 -14.72 0.31
CA LEU A 72 6.73 -15.32 -0.69
C LEU A 72 5.94 -16.32 -1.54
N PHE A 73 6.09 -16.19 -2.86
CA PHE A 73 5.54 -17.14 -3.81
C PHE A 73 6.60 -17.42 -4.89
N LYS A 74 7.21 -18.60 -4.84
CA LYS A 74 8.33 -18.99 -5.72
C LYS A 74 9.47 -17.96 -5.64
N ASN A 75 9.81 -17.30 -6.75
CA ASN A 75 10.84 -16.26 -6.83
C ASN A 75 10.26 -14.83 -6.80
N SER A 76 9.02 -14.71 -6.32
CA SER A 76 8.31 -13.45 -6.20
C SER A 76 7.95 -13.16 -4.75
N ILE A 77 7.82 -11.87 -4.45
CA ILE A 77 7.31 -11.37 -3.19
C ILE A 77 6.03 -10.60 -3.46
N CYS A 78 4.91 -11.12 -2.97
CA CYS A 78 3.64 -10.40 -3.01
C CYS A 78 3.68 -9.30 -1.95
N LEU A 79 3.47 -8.05 -2.36
CA LEU A 79 3.34 -6.89 -1.47
C LEU A 79 1.89 -6.45 -1.50
N ILE A 80 1.18 -6.72 -0.40
CA ILE A 80 -0.27 -6.61 -0.34
C ILE A 80 -0.67 -5.46 0.58
N GLU A 81 -1.39 -4.50 0.01
CA GLU A 81 -2.07 -3.43 0.74
C GLU A 81 -3.56 -3.78 0.79
N ALA A 82 -4.15 -3.77 1.99
CA ALA A 82 -5.53 -4.15 2.21
C ALA A 82 -6.40 -2.93 2.56
N LYS A 83 -7.56 -2.83 1.92
CA LYS A 83 -8.62 -1.88 2.30
C LYS A 83 -9.88 -2.64 2.63
N HIS A 84 -10.55 -2.23 3.69
CA HIS A 84 -11.69 -2.95 4.24
C HIS A 84 -12.91 -2.05 4.41
N SER A 85 -14.10 -2.58 4.10
CA SER A 85 -15.37 -1.97 4.48
C SER A 85 -16.25 -2.91 5.30
N LYS A 86 -16.81 -2.38 6.39
CA LYS A 86 -17.82 -3.10 7.18
C LYS A 86 -19.22 -2.99 6.57
N GLU A 87 -19.55 -1.82 6.03
CA GLU A 87 -20.93 -1.46 5.68
C GLU A 87 -21.23 -1.56 4.17
N SER A 88 -20.22 -1.53 3.31
CA SER A 88 -20.39 -1.58 1.85
C SER A 88 -19.79 -2.84 1.25
N ILE A 89 -20.29 -3.23 0.08
CA ILE A 89 -19.83 -4.43 -0.67
C ILE A 89 -18.34 -4.34 -1.03
N ILE A 90 -17.82 -3.12 -1.23
CA ILE A 90 -16.42 -2.82 -1.50
C ILE A 90 -15.99 -1.52 -0.79
N PRO A 91 -14.69 -1.35 -0.44
CA PRO A 91 -14.13 -0.14 0.19
C PRO A 91 -14.43 1.16 -0.54
N SER A 92 -14.43 2.29 0.17
CA SER A 92 -14.80 3.58 -0.43
C SER A 92 -13.86 3.97 -1.58
N THR A 93 -14.29 4.91 -2.42
CA THR A 93 -13.42 5.43 -3.49
C THR A 93 -12.16 6.07 -2.92
N GLU A 94 -12.25 6.69 -1.74
CA GLU A 94 -11.11 7.30 -1.04
C GLU A 94 -10.13 6.21 -0.56
N ASP A 95 -10.63 5.13 0.05
CA ASP A 95 -9.79 4.00 0.47
C ASP A 95 -9.07 3.36 -0.72
N ILE A 96 -9.76 3.19 -1.86
CA ILE A 96 -9.17 2.65 -3.09
C ILE A 96 -8.07 3.58 -3.60
N LYS A 97 -8.32 4.89 -3.63
CA LYS A 97 -7.31 5.89 -4.04
C LYS A 97 -6.09 5.89 -3.13
N ASP A 98 -6.29 5.78 -1.81
CA ASP A 98 -5.21 5.66 -0.84
C ASP A 98 -4.37 4.40 -1.11
N GLY A 99 -5.03 3.26 -1.36
CA GLY A 99 -4.35 2.02 -1.76
C GLY A 99 -3.55 2.14 -3.06
N LEU A 100 -4.02 2.93 -4.03
CA LEU A 100 -3.30 3.18 -5.28
C LEU A 100 -1.97 3.91 -5.08
N ILE A 101 -1.83 4.76 -4.05
CA ILE A 101 -0.56 5.44 -3.74
C ILE A 101 0.54 4.40 -3.47
N LYS A 102 0.20 3.33 -2.75
CA LYS A 102 1.11 2.20 -2.49
C LYS A 102 1.40 1.40 -3.75
N MET A 103 0.40 1.20 -4.61
CA MET A 103 0.60 0.48 -5.87
C MET A 103 1.57 1.21 -6.80
N ILE A 104 1.49 2.54 -6.88
CA ILE A 104 2.47 3.35 -7.63
C ILE A 104 3.89 3.08 -7.11
N LEU A 105 4.07 3.02 -5.79
CA LEU A 105 5.38 2.74 -5.20
C LEU A 105 5.84 1.31 -5.46
N PHE A 106 5.00 0.33 -5.15
CA PHE A 106 5.33 -1.10 -5.20
C PHE A 106 5.58 -1.60 -6.63
N SER A 107 4.82 -1.12 -7.61
CA SER A 107 5.01 -1.45 -9.04
C SER A 107 6.32 -0.92 -9.62
N ASN A 108 6.92 0.09 -8.98
CA ASN A 108 8.16 0.71 -9.43
C ASN A 108 9.40 0.24 -8.67
N LEU A 109 9.26 -0.68 -7.71
CA LEU A 109 10.39 -1.23 -7.00
C LEU A 109 11.31 -2.05 -7.93
N LYS A 110 12.61 -1.86 -7.77
CA LYS A 110 13.68 -2.59 -8.45
C LYS A 110 14.61 -3.17 -7.38
N GLU A 111 15.28 -4.28 -7.71
CA GLU A 111 16.25 -4.94 -6.84
C GLU A 111 15.68 -5.28 -5.45
N VAL A 112 14.46 -5.83 -5.42
CA VAL A 112 13.78 -6.15 -4.16
C VAL A 112 14.43 -7.37 -3.53
N LYS A 113 14.97 -7.21 -2.31
CA LYS A 113 15.75 -8.25 -1.63
C LYS A 113 15.21 -8.55 -0.23
N ILE A 114 15.31 -9.81 0.16
CA ILE A 114 15.20 -10.26 1.56
C ILE A 114 16.52 -10.92 1.91
N GLY A 115 17.29 -10.29 2.82
CA GLY A 115 18.70 -10.64 3.00
C GLY A 115 19.46 -10.47 1.69
N ASP A 116 20.19 -11.51 1.28
CA ASP A 116 21.00 -11.48 0.05
C ASP A 116 20.25 -12.00 -1.18
N LYS A 117 19.00 -12.45 -1.03
CA LYS A 117 18.22 -13.03 -2.13
C LYS A 117 17.26 -12.02 -2.75
N GLU A 118 17.30 -11.93 -4.07
CA GLU A 118 16.43 -11.06 -4.87
C GLU A 118 15.12 -11.74 -5.27
N TYR A 119 14.04 -10.97 -5.29
CA TYR A 119 12.68 -11.38 -5.61
C TYR A 119 12.04 -10.41 -6.59
N THR A 120 11.16 -10.92 -7.44
CA THR A 120 10.31 -10.07 -8.28
C THR A 120 9.13 -9.55 -7.43
N PRO A 121 8.95 -8.23 -7.26
CA PRO A 121 7.80 -7.70 -6.54
C PRO A 121 6.52 -7.94 -7.33
N LEU A 122 5.48 -8.39 -6.63
CA LEU A 122 4.12 -8.51 -7.14
C LEU A 122 3.20 -7.66 -6.25
N PRO A 123 2.90 -6.41 -6.66
CA PRO A 123 2.02 -5.54 -5.92
C PRO A 123 0.57 -6.03 -6.02
N ILE A 124 -0.13 -6.03 -4.89
CA ILE A 124 -1.52 -6.47 -4.82
C ILE A 124 -2.32 -5.47 -3.98
N LEU A 125 -3.40 -4.94 -4.55
CA LEU A 125 -4.41 -4.20 -3.80
C LEU A 125 -5.56 -5.15 -3.45
N ARG A 126 -5.74 -5.43 -2.16
CA ARG A 126 -6.81 -6.30 -1.66
C ARG A 126 -7.96 -5.47 -1.13
N LEU A 127 -9.12 -5.60 -1.75
CA LEU A 127 -10.36 -4.98 -1.32
C LEU A 127 -11.20 -6.03 -0.61
N THR A 128 -11.51 -5.79 0.66
CA THR A 128 -12.29 -6.72 1.48
C THR A 128 -13.56 -6.05 2.00
N SER A 129 -14.60 -6.85 2.23
CA SER A 129 -15.75 -6.42 3.00
C SER A 129 -16.43 -7.58 3.72
N ASN A 130 -17.24 -7.25 4.73
CA ASN A 130 -18.08 -8.24 5.42
C ASN A 130 -19.30 -8.68 4.58
N LYS A 131 -19.53 -8.07 3.42
CA LYS A 131 -20.68 -8.37 2.54
C LYS A 131 -20.23 -9.25 1.39
N LEU A 132 -21.11 -10.17 0.96
CA LEU A 132 -20.86 -10.97 -0.23
C LEU A 132 -20.70 -10.06 -1.45
N PHE A 133 -19.58 -10.22 -2.16
CA PHE A 133 -19.34 -9.48 -3.38
C PHE A 133 -20.28 -9.98 -4.48
N SER A 134 -21.03 -9.05 -5.09
CA SER A 134 -21.86 -9.30 -6.26
C SER A 134 -21.90 -8.03 -7.09
N ILE A 135 -21.46 -8.14 -8.34
CA ILE A 135 -21.37 -6.99 -9.23
C ILE A 135 -22.74 -6.39 -9.55
N ASP A 136 -23.77 -7.22 -9.63
CA ASP A 136 -25.15 -6.82 -9.93
C ASP A 136 -25.77 -5.95 -8.83
N LYS A 137 -25.21 -6.03 -7.60
CA LYS A 137 -25.63 -5.22 -6.45
C LYS A 137 -24.88 -3.87 -6.37
N LEU A 138 -23.96 -3.60 -7.28
CA LEU A 138 -23.22 -2.33 -7.33
C LEU A 138 -23.94 -1.31 -8.21
N SER A 139 -23.85 -0.04 -7.85
CA SER A 139 -24.31 1.04 -8.72
C SER A 139 -23.45 1.10 -9.99
N SER A 140 -24.02 1.66 -11.07
CA SER A 140 -23.33 1.91 -12.33
C SER A 140 -22.03 2.70 -12.15
N SER A 141 -22.02 3.71 -11.27
CA SER A 141 -20.82 4.48 -10.93
C SER A 141 -19.71 3.64 -10.28
N ARG A 142 -20.07 2.68 -9.43
CA ARG A 142 -19.12 1.78 -8.75
C ARG A 142 -18.58 0.73 -9.72
N ILE A 143 -19.41 0.23 -10.63
CA ILE A 143 -18.96 -0.65 -11.72
C ILE A 143 -17.96 0.09 -12.62
N ALA A 144 -18.25 1.34 -13.00
CA ALA A 144 -17.34 2.16 -13.81
C ALA A 144 -15.99 2.39 -13.10
N LEU A 145 -16.00 2.66 -11.80
CA LEU A 145 -14.79 2.77 -10.99
C LEU A 145 -13.96 1.48 -11.02
N LEU A 146 -14.58 0.30 -10.82
CA LEU A 146 -13.88 -0.97 -10.86
C LEU A 146 -13.30 -1.29 -12.25
N LYS A 147 -13.99 -0.93 -13.32
CA LYS A 147 -13.45 -1.05 -14.69
C LYS A 147 -12.22 -0.17 -14.89
N LEU A 148 -12.25 1.07 -14.38
CA LEU A 148 -11.10 1.97 -14.44
C LEU A 148 -9.93 1.41 -13.62
N LEU A 149 -10.21 0.92 -12.41
CA LEU A 149 -9.21 0.28 -11.54
C LEU A 149 -8.58 -0.96 -12.21
N LEU A 150 -9.40 -1.79 -12.87
CA LEU A 150 -8.90 -2.95 -13.62
C LEU A 150 -7.96 -2.51 -14.75
N LYS A 151 -8.35 -1.50 -15.54
CA LYS A 151 -7.49 -0.94 -16.59
C LYS A 151 -6.16 -0.43 -16.01
N GLU A 152 -6.22 0.31 -14.91
CA GLU A 152 -5.03 0.84 -14.23
C GLU A 152 -4.11 -0.29 -13.73
N SER A 153 -4.69 -1.36 -13.18
CA SER A 153 -3.96 -2.52 -12.67
C SER A 153 -3.18 -3.26 -13.75
N ILE A 154 -3.77 -3.36 -14.95
CA ILE A 154 -3.13 -3.98 -16.11
C ILE A 154 -1.98 -3.10 -16.62
N ILE A 155 -2.21 -1.79 -16.78
CA ILE A 155 -1.20 -0.84 -17.26
C ILE A 155 0.01 -0.79 -16.33
N ASN A 156 -0.23 -0.74 -15.01
CA ASN A 156 0.81 -0.57 -13.99
C ASN A 156 1.25 -1.90 -13.34
N LYS A 157 0.80 -3.03 -13.89
CA LYS A 157 1.23 -4.39 -13.52
C LYS A 157 1.11 -4.69 -12.01
N PHE A 158 -0.03 -4.34 -11.42
CA PHE A 158 -0.43 -4.80 -10.08
C PHE A 158 -1.70 -5.63 -10.16
N GLU A 159 -1.96 -6.47 -9.17
CA GLU A 159 -3.21 -7.24 -9.08
C GLU A 159 -4.23 -6.56 -8.16
N VAL A 160 -5.51 -6.74 -8.46
CA VAL A 160 -6.60 -6.34 -7.57
C VAL A 160 -7.40 -7.57 -7.18
N LEU A 161 -7.53 -7.80 -5.88
CA LEU A 161 -8.32 -8.88 -5.32
C LEU A 161 -9.56 -8.31 -4.63
N ILE A 162 -10.73 -8.90 -4.85
CA ILE A 162 -11.96 -8.59 -4.12
C ILE A 162 -12.40 -9.84 -3.36
N ASN A 163 -12.41 -9.77 -2.03
CA ASN A 163 -12.74 -10.90 -1.14
C ASN A 163 -12.02 -12.21 -1.54
N GLY A 164 -10.76 -12.10 -1.97
CA GLY A 164 -9.92 -13.23 -2.40
C GLY A 164 -10.01 -13.61 -3.88
N GLY A 165 -11.04 -13.19 -4.61
CA GLY A 165 -11.15 -13.40 -6.06
C GLY A 165 -10.43 -12.31 -6.86
N LYS A 166 -9.87 -12.65 -8.04
CA LYS A 166 -9.25 -11.64 -8.91
C LYS A 166 -10.33 -10.76 -9.55
N LEU A 167 -10.12 -9.44 -9.54
CA LEU A 167 -11.06 -8.50 -10.16
C LEU A 167 -11.26 -8.79 -11.65
N HIS A 168 -10.22 -9.25 -12.33
CA HIS A 168 -10.26 -9.65 -13.74
C HIS A 168 -11.31 -10.74 -14.02
N ASP A 169 -11.50 -11.68 -13.07
CA ASP A 169 -12.46 -12.78 -13.24
C ASP A 169 -13.91 -12.31 -13.02
N CYS A 170 -14.09 -11.23 -12.26
CA CYS A 170 -15.40 -10.65 -11.97
C CYS A 170 -15.86 -9.63 -13.03
N LEU A 171 -14.95 -9.12 -13.86
CA LEU A 171 -15.20 -8.10 -14.87
C LEU A 171 -14.56 -8.53 -16.19
N PRO A 172 -15.28 -9.26 -17.06
CA PRO A 172 -14.77 -9.55 -18.39
C PRO A 172 -14.59 -8.23 -19.12
N LEU A 173 -13.34 -7.88 -19.43
CA LEU A 173 -13.06 -6.82 -20.39
C LEU A 173 -13.62 -7.28 -21.72
N LYS A 174 -14.68 -6.62 -22.21
CA LYS A 174 -14.99 -6.69 -23.63
C LYS A 174 -13.78 -6.06 -24.32
N THR A 175 -13.00 -6.88 -25.02
CA THR A 175 -12.02 -6.43 -26.00
C THR A 175 -12.71 -5.39 -26.88
N VAL A 176 -12.22 -4.16 -26.82
CA VAL A 176 -12.53 -3.13 -27.82
C VAL A 176 -11.79 -3.48 -29.09
#